data_AF-X0W6T6-F1
#
_entry.id   AF-X0W6T6-F1
#
_cell.length_a   1.000
_cell.length_b   1.000
_cell.length_c   1.000
_cell.angle_alpha   90.00
_cell.angle_beta   90.00
_cell.angle_gamma   90.00
#
_symmetry.space_group_name_H-M   'P 1'
#
loop_
_entity.id
_entity.type
_entity.pdbx_description
1 polymer ?
#
loop_
_entity_poly.entity_id
_entity_poly.type
_entity_poly.pdbx_seq_one_letter_code
_entity_poly.pdbx_strand_id
1 'polypeptide(L)'
;NLRLGFAGLTTLEFEIVDNQPPERLLLNCTGQPEIWDQSSLEFRTEKAEKQTYLYLTHSKESASDIDFLYFNTKWPLFLVSLKDFVELGSGRPYPNDQRIDHEP
;
A
#
# COMPACT_ATOMS: atom_id res chain seq x y z
N ASN A 1 -10.78 -10.68 -8.89
CA ASN A 1 -9.58 -10.66 -8.04
C ASN A 1 -8.44 -9.98 -8.79
N LEU A 2 -7.90 -8.92 -8.19
CA LEU A 2 -6.73 -8.18 -8.63
C LEU A 2 -5.48 -8.88 -8.08
N ARG A 3 -4.51 -9.19 -8.94
CA ARG A 3 -3.23 -9.79 -8.54
C ARG A 3 -2.12 -8.76 -8.71
N LEU A 4 -1.44 -8.42 -7.62
CA LEU A 4 -0.34 -7.46 -7.61
C LEU A 4 0.90 -8.12 -7.05
N GLY A 5 2.03 -7.98 -7.73
CA GLY A 5 3.26 -8.62 -7.28
C GLY A 5 4.47 -8.18 -8.08
N PHE A 6 5.63 -8.58 -7.57
CA PHE A 6 6.90 -8.46 -8.27
C PHE A 6 7.37 -9.86 -8.63
N ALA A 7 7.75 -10.06 -9.90
CA ALA A 7 8.28 -11.33 -10.37
C ALA A 7 9.49 -11.75 -9.53
N GLY A 8 9.46 -12.99 -9.03
CA GLY A 8 10.53 -13.55 -8.19
C GLY A 8 10.50 -13.16 -6.71
N LEU A 9 9.53 -12.36 -6.27
CA LEU A 9 9.38 -11.98 -4.86
C LEU A 9 8.10 -12.55 -4.23
N THR A 10 6.95 -11.99 -4.61
CA THR A 10 5.65 -12.39 -4.09
C THR A 10 4.53 -11.86 -4.98
N THR A 11 3.37 -12.51 -4.90
CA THR A 11 2.11 -12.03 -5.50
C THR A 11 1.05 -12.02 -4.43
N LEU A 12 0.41 -10.86 -4.25
CA LEU A 12 -0.75 -10.66 -3.41
C LEU A 12 -2.01 -10.72 -4.25
N GLU A 13 -3.07 -11.28 -3.67
CA GLU A 13 -4.40 -11.30 -4.28
C GLU A 13 -5.35 -10.42 -3.48
N PHE A 14 -6.10 -9.61 -4.21
CA PHE A 14 -7.09 -8.71 -3.65
C PHE A 14 -8.45 -8.91 -4.31
N GLU A 15 -9.48 -8.86 -3.49
CA GLU A 15 -10.84 -8.59 -3.93
C GLU A 15 -11.10 -7.08 -3.90
N ILE A 16 -11.72 -6.54 -4.95
CA ILE A 16 -12.15 -5.15 -4.98
C ILE A 16 -13.52 -5.10 -4.31
N VAL A 17 -13.59 -4.46 -3.14
CA VAL A 17 -14.81 -4.34 -2.33
C VAL A 17 -15.57 -3.07 -2.70
N ASP A 18 -14.86 -1.96 -2.94
CA ASP A 18 -15.42 -0.69 -3.40
C ASP A 18 -14.48 -0.04 -4.40
N ASN A 19 -15.04 0.60 -5.44
CA ASN A 19 -14.28 1.28 -6.48
C ASN A 19 -15.10 2.46 -7.01
N GLN A 20 -14.88 3.64 -6.43
CA GLN A 20 -15.46 4.92 -6.84
C GLN A 20 -14.34 5.87 -7.26
N PRO A 21 -13.89 5.85 -8.53
CA PRO A 21 -12.85 6.76 -8.97
C PRO A 21 -13.36 8.21 -9.14
N PRO A 22 -12.57 9.22 -8.74
CA PRO A 22 -11.26 9.13 -8.09
C PRO A 22 -11.30 9.02 -6.55
N GLU A 23 -12.48 9.08 -5.92
CA GLU A 23 -12.64 9.29 -4.48
C GLU A 23 -12.17 8.13 -3.59
N ARG A 24 -12.39 6.88 -4.00
CA ARG A 24 -12.18 5.71 -3.13
C ARG A 24 -11.91 4.41 -3.87
N LEU A 25 -11.00 3.61 -3.33
CA LEU A 25 -10.80 2.20 -3.66
C LEU A 25 -10.63 1.42 -2.34
N LEU A 26 -11.44 0.40 -2.12
CA LEU A 26 -11.33 -0.52 -0.98
C LEU A 26 -11.03 -1.92 -1.49
N LEU A 27 -9.96 -2.51 -0.96
CA LEU A 27 -9.48 -3.84 -1.30
C LEU A 27 -9.45 -4.72 -0.06
N ASN A 28 -9.88 -5.97 -0.17
CA ASN A 28 -9.61 -7.00 0.83
C ASN A 28 -8.54 -7.94 0.30
N CYS A 29 -7.53 -8.26 1.11
CA CYS A 29 -6.56 -9.29 0.75
C CYS A 29 -7.21 -10.67 0.95
N THR A 30 -7.18 -11.50 -0.09
CA THR A 30 -7.88 -12.80 -0.11
C THR A 30 -6.93 -14.00 -0.09
N GLY A 31 -5.66 -13.81 0.21
CA GLY A 31 -4.67 -14.88 0.06
C GLY A 31 -3.35 -14.65 0.78
N GLN A 32 -2.37 -15.47 0.40
CA GLN A 32 -1.02 -15.46 0.95
C GLN A 32 -0.21 -14.22 0.54
N PRO A 33 0.83 -13.85 1.32
CA PRO A 33 1.30 -14.49 2.55
C PRO A 33 0.43 -14.16 3.77
N GLU A 34 0.41 -15.07 4.76
CA GLU A 34 -0.44 -15.03 5.97
C GLU A 34 -0.43 -13.69 6.73
N ILE A 35 0.69 -12.96 6.66
CA ILE A 35 0.79 -11.63 7.26
C ILE A 35 -0.25 -10.63 6.70
N TRP A 36 -0.73 -10.82 5.47
CA TRP A 36 -1.78 -10.03 4.83
C TRP A 36 -3.18 -10.64 4.95
N ASP A 37 -3.30 -11.86 5.47
CA ASP A 37 -4.60 -12.52 5.56
C ASP A 37 -5.57 -11.69 6.38
N GLN A 38 -6.83 -11.62 5.91
CA GLN A 38 -7.91 -10.83 6.50
C GLN A 38 -7.59 -9.33 6.68
N SER A 39 -6.64 -8.78 5.91
CA SER A 39 -6.39 -7.35 5.90
C SER A 39 -7.12 -6.63 4.78
N SER A 40 -7.35 -5.33 4.98
CA SER A 40 -7.93 -4.45 3.96
C SER A 40 -7.08 -3.21 3.72
N LEU A 41 -7.07 -2.76 2.47
CA LEU A 41 -6.42 -1.53 2.04
C LEU A 41 -7.47 -0.59 1.48
N GLU A 42 -7.59 0.58 2.11
CA GLU A 42 -8.41 1.66 1.62
C GLU A 42 -7.53 2.79 1.10
N PHE A 43 -7.72 3.15 -0.16
CA PHE A 43 -7.21 4.38 -0.74
C PHE A 43 -8.37 5.36 -0.84
N ARG A 44 -8.18 6.58 -0.32
CA ARG A 44 -9.14 7.67 -0.45
C ARG A 44 -8.44 8.92 -0.95
N THR A 45 -9.10 9.66 -1.83
CA THR A 45 -8.60 10.95 -2.27
C THR A 45 -9.51 12.09 -1.81
N GLU A 46 -8.89 13.23 -1.51
CA GLU A 46 -9.59 14.47 -1.25
C GLU A 46 -8.96 15.58 -2.09
N LYS A 47 -9.76 16.15 -2.98
CA LYS A 47 -9.31 17.23 -3.86
C LYS A 47 -9.22 18.54 -3.07
N ALA A 48 -8.05 19.16 -3.10
CA ALA A 48 -7.83 20.53 -2.67
C ALA A 48 -7.52 21.44 -3.87
N GLU A 49 -7.40 22.75 -3.63
CA GLU A 49 -7.24 23.74 -4.70
C GLU A 49 -6.00 23.51 -5.58
N LYS A 50 -4.86 23.13 -4.98
CA LYS A 50 -3.56 22.99 -5.67
C LYS A 50 -2.95 21.60 -5.61
N GLN A 51 -3.61 20.67 -4.92
CA GLN A 51 -3.10 19.32 -4.68
C GLN A 51 -4.26 18.36 -4.40
N THR A 52 -3.95 17.07 -4.37
CA THR A 52 -4.87 16.03 -3.91
C THR A 52 -4.25 15.34 -2.71
N TYR A 53 -4.99 15.22 -1.62
CA TYR A 53 -4.59 14.36 -0.51
C TYR A 53 -4.92 12.92 -0.87
N LEU A 54 -3.94 12.03 -0.67
CA LEU A 54 -4.11 10.58 -0.77
C LEU A 54 -3.96 9.98 0.63
N TYR A 55 -5.02 9.35 1.11
CA TYR A 55 -5.04 8.60 2.36
C TYR A 55 -4.92 7.12 2.04
N LEU A 56 -4.03 6.44 2.75
CA LEU A 56 -3.93 4.98 2.76
C LEU A 56 -4.20 4.47 4.17
N THR A 57 -5.23 3.65 4.30
CA THR A 57 -5.54 2.92 5.53
C THR A 57 -5.27 1.44 5.31
N HIS A 58 -4.42 0.84 6.13
CA HIS A 58 -4.26 -0.62 6.22
C HIS A 58 -4.89 -1.10 7.52
N SER A 59 -5.95 -1.90 7.42
CA SER A 59 -6.68 -2.42 8.58
C SER A 59 -6.56 -3.94 8.65
N LYS A 60 -6.30 -4.46 9.85
CA LYS A 60 -6.33 -5.88 10.17
C LYS A 60 -6.71 -6.04 11.63
N GLU A 61 -7.89 -6.61 11.90
CA GLU A 61 -8.43 -6.73 13.28
C GLU A 61 -7.55 -7.59 14.19
N SER A 62 -6.93 -8.63 13.61
CA SER A 62 -6.08 -9.60 14.32
C SER A 62 -4.60 -9.21 14.37
N ALA A 63 -4.23 -7.97 13.99
CA ALA A 63 -2.83 -7.56 13.93
C ALA A 63 -2.18 -7.51 15.31
N SER A 64 -0.97 -8.09 15.41
CA SER A 64 -0.10 -7.90 16.56
C SER A 64 0.68 -6.58 16.48
N ASP A 65 1.30 -6.15 17.58
CA ASP A 65 2.21 -4.99 17.60
C ASP A 65 3.37 -5.14 16.60
N ILE A 66 3.84 -6.37 16.39
CA ILE A 66 4.91 -6.67 15.44
C ILE A 66 4.41 -6.49 14.00
N ASP A 67 3.20 -6.94 13.69
CA ASP A 67 2.59 -6.74 12.36
C ASP A 67 2.44 -5.23 12.08
N PHE A 68 1.96 -4.49 13.08
CA PHE A 68 1.82 -3.03 12.96
C PHE A 68 3.16 -2.37 12.67
N LEU A 69 4.22 -2.67 13.45
CA LEU A 69 5.56 -2.13 13.23
C LEU A 69 6.13 -2.50 11.85
N TYR A 70 5.88 -3.74 11.40
CA TYR A 70 6.35 -4.22 10.09
C TYR A 70 5.74 -3.45 8.92
N PHE A 71 4.44 -3.13 8.97
CA PHE A 71 3.77 -2.40 7.88
C PHE A 71 3.94 -0.88 7.98
N ASN A 72 3.99 -0.33 9.18
CA ASN A 72 4.00 1.11 9.42
C ASN A 72 5.24 1.79 8.80
N THR A 73 6.39 1.13 8.75
CA THR A 73 7.59 1.70 8.11
C THR A 73 7.54 1.64 6.57
N LYS A 74 6.84 0.67 5.99
CA LYS A 74 6.78 0.45 4.54
C LYS A 74 5.83 1.40 3.82
N TRP A 75 4.68 1.69 4.42
CA TRP A 75 3.67 2.53 3.78
C TRP A 75 4.10 3.98 3.50
N PRO A 76 4.77 4.69 4.42
CA PRO A 76 5.32 6.02 4.16
C PRO A 76 6.29 6.03 2.98
N LEU A 77 7.19 5.05 2.88
CA LEU A 77 8.15 4.95 1.77
C LEU A 77 7.44 4.72 0.42
N PHE A 78 6.43 3.86 0.41
CA PHE A 78 5.57 3.65 -0.75
C PHE A 78 4.87 4.95 -1.18
N LEU A 79 4.26 5.68 -0.24
CA LEU A 79 3.53 6.92 -0.52
C LEU A 79 4.45 8.04 -1.04
N VAL A 80 5.67 8.17 -0.50
CA VAL A 80 6.68 9.11 -1.02
C VAL A 80 7.07 8.75 -2.44
N SER A 81 7.38 7.48 -2.71
CA SER A 81 7.70 7.01 -4.07
C SER A 81 6.53 7.23 -5.04
N LEU A 82 5.29 7.03 -4.59
CA LEU A 82 4.10 7.24 -5.40
C LEU A 82 3.90 8.73 -5.72
N LYS A 83 4.13 9.62 -4.74
CA LYS A 83 4.12 11.06 -4.95
C LYS A 83 5.14 11.46 -6.03
N ASP A 84 6.39 11.02 -5.90
CA ASP A 84 7.44 11.32 -6.88
C ASP A 84 7.08 10.80 -8.28
N PHE A 85 6.51 9.60 -8.36
CA PHE A 85 6.03 9.05 -9.64
C PHE A 85 4.95 9.91 -10.29
N VAL A 86 3.94 10.34 -9.50
CA VAL A 86 2.82 11.14 -10.01
C VAL A 86 3.24 12.57 -10.36
N GLU A 87 4.13 13.19 -9.58
CA GLU A 87 4.52 14.59 -9.75
C GLU A 87 5.70 14.77 -10.73
N LEU A 88 6.64 13.82 -10.77
CA LEU A 88 7.91 13.94 -11.50
C LEU A 88 8.05 12.91 -12.63
N GLY A 89 7.15 11.93 -12.71
CA GLY A 89 7.19 10.84 -13.70
C GLY A 89 8.10 9.67 -13.34
N SER A 90 8.74 9.69 -12.16
CA SER A 90 9.61 8.60 -11.70
C SER A 90 9.57 8.44 -10.18
N GLY A 91 9.26 7.24 -9.70
CA GLY A 91 9.39 6.85 -8.30
C GLY A 91 10.56 5.88 -8.08
N ARG A 92 10.61 5.26 -6.90
CA ARG A 92 11.58 4.22 -6.51
C ARG A 92 10.84 2.96 -6.03
N PRO A 93 10.16 2.21 -6.93
CA PRO A 93 9.55 0.94 -6.55
C PRO A 93 10.60 -0.15 -6.35
N TYR A 94 10.18 -1.28 -5.78
CA TYR A 94 10.99 -2.51 -5.76
C TYR A 94 11.56 -2.83 -7.15
N PRO A 95 12.83 -3.30 -7.25
CA PRO A 95 13.75 -3.64 -6.16
C PRO A 95 14.61 -2.49 -5.63
N ASN A 96 14.39 -1.27 -6.14
CA ASN A 96 15.20 -0.09 -5.83
C ASN A 96 14.54 0.83 -4.81
N ASP A 97 13.55 0.31 -4.08
CA ASP A 97 12.87 1.04 -3.02
C ASP A 97 13.83 1.43 -1.91
N GLN A 98 13.59 2.60 -1.30
CA GLN A 98 14.32 3.00 -0.11
C GLN A 98 14.04 1.96 0.97
N ARG A 99 15.09 1.35 1.49
CA ARG A 99 14.97 0.44 2.63
C ARG A 99 15.27 1.21 3.91
N ILE A 100 14.47 0.94 4.94
CA ILE A 100 14.79 1.33 6.31
C ILE A 100 15.38 0.09 6.94
N ASP A 101 16.69 -0.07 6.77
CA ASP A 101 17.43 -1.15 7.38
C ASP A 101 17.92 -0.67 8.74
N HIS A 102 17.57 -1.38 9.80
CA HIS A 102 18.30 -1.30 11.06
C HIS A 102 19.51 -2.25 10.94
N GLU A 103 20.60 -1.79 10.31
CA GLU A 103 21.92 -2.37 10.56
C GLU A 103 22.66 -1.44 11.55
N PRO A 104 23.31 -1.99 12.60
CA PRO A 104 24.41 -1.29 13.26
C PRO A 104 25.63 -1.16 12.33
#